data_AF-A0A177MQD5-F1
#
_entry.id   AF-A0A177MQD5-F1
#
_cell.length_a   1.000
_cell.length_b   1.000
_cell.length_c   1.000
_cell.angle_alpha   90.00
_cell.angle_beta   90.00
_cell.angle_gamma   90.00
#
_symmetry.space_group_name_H-M   'P 1'
#
loop_
_entity.id
_entity.type
_entity.pdbx_description
1 polymer ?
#
loop_
_entity_poly.entity_id
_entity_poly.type
_entity_poly.pdbx_seq_one_letter_code
_entity_poly.pdbx_strand_id
1 'polypeptide(L)'
;MTKTDAILHKGQKLYEDDAYILLWTKFFGLSLLALTSYYVYDKQKQRLIKLISKEKTYLMSISYYLTHDYGFSPKMVLEGISLFKDFSTAIADRGGETWKGFFAETAKDKARTYAVRGIRKDKKAKT
;
A
#
# COMPACT_ATOMS: atom_id res chain seq x y z
N MET A 1 -26.15 -3.43 7.94
CA MET A 1 -24.91 -3.46 7.14
C MET A 1 -24.04 -2.30 7.60
N THR A 2 -22.86 -2.57 8.17
CA THR A 2 -21.99 -1.50 8.68
C THR A 2 -21.30 -0.79 7.53
N LYS A 3 -20.81 0.44 7.77
CA LYS A 3 -19.98 1.16 6.79
C LYS A 3 -18.73 0.36 6.39
N THR A 4 -18.18 -0.42 7.32
CA THR A 4 -17.06 -1.32 7.09
C THR A 4 -17.44 -2.42 6.10
N ASP A 5 -18.56 -3.12 6.32
CA ASP A 5 -19.04 -4.18 5.43
C ASP A 5 -19.29 -3.65 4.01
N ALA A 6 -19.87 -2.45 3.90
CA ALA A 6 -20.11 -1.80 2.62
C ALA A 6 -18.82 -1.52 1.85
N ILE A 7 -17.77 -1.08 2.55
CA ILE A 7 -16.48 -0.78 1.94
C ILE A 7 -15.72 -2.05 1.59
N LEU A 8 -15.78 -3.09 2.43
CA LEU A 8 -15.17 -4.40 2.13
C LEU A 8 -15.83 -5.09 0.94
N HIS A 9 -17.15 -4.95 0.79
CA HIS A 9 -17.89 -5.56 -0.32
C HIS A 9 -17.79 -4.75 -1.64
N LYS A 10 -17.75 -3.42 -1.58
CA LYS A 10 -17.75 -2.56 -2.79
C LYS A 10 -16.36 -2.05 -3.19
N GLY A 11 -15.39 -2.12 -2.29
CA GLY A 11 -14.02 -1.70 -2.53
C GLY A 11 -13.29 -2.68 -3.45
N GLN A 12 -12.42 -2.14 -4.29
CA GLN A 12 -11.48 -2.95 -5.05
C GLN A 12 -10.27 -3.26 -4.17
N LYS A 13 -9.88 -4.53 -4.08
CA LYS A 13 -8.70 -4.96 -3.33
C LYS A 13 -7.44 -4.69 -4.15
N LEU A 14 -6.46 -4.05 -3.52
CA LEU A 14 -5.11 -3.83 -4.07
C LEU A 14 -4.11 -4.82 -3.50
N TYR A 15 -4.30 -5.21 -2.23
CA TYR A 15 -3.47 -6.18 -1.54
C TYR A 15 -4.29 -6.87 -0.46
N GLU A 16 -4.02 -8.15 -0.25
CA GLU A 16 -4.59 -8.94 0.84
C GLU A 16 -3.57 -9.97 1.32
N ASP A 17 -3.38 -10.05 2.64
CA ASP A 17 -2.74 -11.17 3.31
C ASP A 17 -3.59 -11.64 4.50
N ASP A 18 -3.03 -12.50 5.35
CA ASP A 18 -3.73 -13.06 6.51
C ASP A 18 -4.12 -12.00 7.55
N ALA A 19 -3.41 -10.86 7.61
CA ALA A 19 -3.60 -9.83 8.61
C ALA A 19 -4.35 -8.59 8.09
N TYR A 20 -4.14 -8.22 6.82
CA TYR A 20 -4.56 -6.94 6.28
C TYR A 20 -5.22 -7.06 4.90
N ILE A 21 -6.13 -6.13 4.64
CA ILE A 21 -6.65 -5.85 3.29
C ILE A 21 -6.40 -4.36 2.99
N LEU A 22 -5.65 -4.07 1.94
CA LEU A 22 -5.60 -2.73 1.35
C LEU A 22 -6.58 -2.65 0.19
N LEU A 23 -7.47 -1.68 0.27
CA LEU A 23 -8.54 -1.51 -0.71
C LEU A 23 -8.73 -0.05 -1.08
N TRP A 24 -9.25 0.19 -2.27
CA TRP A 24 -9.65 1.51 -2.75
C TRP A 24 -11.10 1.52 -3.22
N THR A 25 -11.79 2.62 -2.96
CA THR A 25 -13.17 2.84 -3.37
C THR A 25 -13.22 4.01 -4.34
N LYS A 26 -13.86 3.81 -5.50
CA LYS A 26 -14.20 4.90 -6.43
C LYS A 26 -15.33 5.74 -5.85
N PHE A 27 -15.32 7.04 -6.11
CA PHE A 27 -16.47 7.90 -5.87
C PHE A 27 -17.27 7.99 -7.17
N PHE A 28 -18.52 7.51 -7.16
CA PHE A 28 -19.56 7.74 -8.19
C PHE A 28 -19.06 7.92 -9.64
N GLY A 29 -18.50 6.88 -10.25
CA GLY A 29 -18.29 6.79 -11.71
C GLY A 29 -17.20 7.69 -12.32
N LEU A 30 -16.66 8.67 -11.61
CA LEU A 30 -15.59 9.56 -12.10
C LEU A 30 -14.24 9.15 -11.50
N SER A 31 -13.32 8.67 -12.34
CA SER A 31 -11.97 8.25 -11.95
C SER A 31 -11.02 9.44 -11.73
N LEU A 32 -11.41 10.43 -10.93
CA LEU A 32 -10.44 11.39 -10.42
C LEU A 32 -9.66 10.75 -9.28
N LEU A 33 -8.34 10.63 -9.43
CA LEU A 33 -7.42 10.16 -8.39
C LEU A 33 -7.65 10.86 -7.03
N ALA A 34 -8.04 12.14 -7.04
CA ALA A 34 -8.38 12.92 -5.85
C ALA A 34 -9.60 12.38 -5.07
N LEU A 35 -10.54 11.72 -5.73
CA LEU A 35 -11.78 11.20 -5.13
C LEU A 35 -11.65 9.73 -4.69
N THR A 36 -10.55 9.06 -5.04
CA THR A 36 -10.30 7.69 -4.62
C THR A 36 -9.93 7.65 -3.13
N SER A 37 -10.73 6.92 -2.36
CA SER A 37 -10.46 6.68 -0.95
C SER A 37 -9.80 5.32 -0.78
N TYR A 38 -8.68 5.30 -0.08
CA TYR A 38 -7.93 4.10 0.24
C TYR A 38 -8.15 3.76 1.71
N TYR A 39 -8.21 2.48 2.01
CA TYR A 39 -8.41 1.97 3.35
C TYR A 39 -7.52 0.76 3.60
N VAL A 40 -7.03 0.64 4.83
CA VAL A 40 -6.45 -0.59 5.36
C VAL A 40 -7.44 -1.18 6.35
N TYR A 41 -7.85 -2.42 6.11
CA TYR A 41 -8.62 -3.21 7.05
C TYR A 41 -7.68 -4.13 7.82
N ASP A 42 -7.65 -3.97 9.14
CA ASP A 42 -6.97 -4.86 10.08
C ASP A 42 -7.95 -5.98 10.47
N LYS A 43 -7.68 -7.21 10.00
CA LYS A 43 -8.56 -8.37 10.21
C LYS A 43 -8.63 -8.78 11.67
N GLN A 44 -7.51 -8.68 12.40
CA GLN A 44 -7.44 -9.07 13.81
C GLN A 44 -8.23 -8.12 14.70
N LYS A 45 -8.10 -6.81 14.45
CA LYS A 45 -8.81 -5.77 15.22
C LYS A 45 -10.19 -5.45 14.64
N GLN A 46 -10.57 -6.09 13.52
CA GLN A 46 -11.77 -5.81 12.73
C GLN A 46 -11.95 -4.30 12.44
N ARG A 47 -10.85 -3.59 12.20
CA ARG A 47 -10.83 -2.13 12.12
C ARG A 47 -10.53 -1.65 10.71
N LEU A 48 -11.39 -0.80 10.19
CA LEU A 48 -11.18 -0.12 8.91
C LEU A 48 -10.56 1.26 9.11
N ILE A 49 -9.39 1.48 8.52
CA ILE A 49 -8.59 2.70 8.68
C ILE A 49 -8.52 3.40 7.33
N LYS A 50 -9.14 4.59 7.23
CA LYS A 50 -9.05 5.43 6.03
C LYS A 50 -7.68 6.09 5.96
N LEU A 51 -7.02 6.03 4.81
CA LEU A 51 -5.77 6.76 4.56
C LEU A 51 -6.02 8.27 4.48
N ILE A 52 -5.12 9.05 5.07
CA ILE A 52 -5.06 10.52 4.87
C ILE A 52 -4.30 10.87 3.59
N SER A 53 -4.47 12.10 3.09
CA SER A 53 -3.87 12.54 1.82
C SER A 53 -2.35 12.32 1.78
N LYS A 54 -1.63 12.63 2.85
CA LYS A 54 -0.17 12.42 2.92
C LYS A 54 0.23 10.96 2.75
N GLU A 55 -0.47 10.03 3.40
CA GLU A 55 -0.21 8.59 3.31
C GLU A 55 -0.49 8.07 1.89
N LYS A 56 -1.56 8.53 1.26
CA LYS A 56 -1.90 8.18 -0.14
C LYS A 56 -0.82 8.66 -1.09
N THR A 57 -0.47 9.95 -1.02
CA THR A 57 0.56 10.54 -1.90
C THR A 57 1.88 9.80 -1.73
N TYR A 58 2.27 9.49 -0.50
CA TYR A 58 3.51 8.77 -0.23
C TYR A 58 3.55 7.38 -0.87
N LEU A 59 2.50 6.57 -0.72
CA LEU A 59 2.40 5.24 -1.34
C LEU A 59 2.41 5.32 -2.87
N MET A 60 1.69 6.28 -3.44
CA MET A 60 1.65 6.51 -4.88
C MET A 60 3.01 6.94 -5.42
N SER A 61 3.72 7.83 -4.71
CA SER A 61 5.07 8.26 -5.09
C SER A 61 6.08 7.11 -5.05
N ILE A 62 6.04 6.24 -4.04
CA ILE A 62 6.92 5.06 -3.99
C ILE A 62 6.64 4.16 -5.21
N SER A 63 5.36 3.88 -5.47
CA SER A 63 4.94 3.04 -6.59
C SER A 63 5.38 3.64 -7.93
N TYR A 64 5.22 4.96 -8.09
CA TYR A 64 5.69 5.70 -9.25
C TYR A 64 7.20 5.52 -9.45
N TYR A 65 8.02 5.81 -8.44
CA TYR A 65 9.48 5.67 -8.56
C TYR A 65 9.90 4.23 -8.87
N LEU A 66 9.27 3.22 -8.26
CA LEU A 66 9.54 1.82 -8.57
C LEU A 66 9.26 1.48 -10.03
N THR A 67 8.13 1.95 -10.57
CA THR A 67 7.77 1.69 -11.97
C THR A 67 8.62 2.51 -12.95
N HIS A 68 8.82 3.79 -12.68
CA HIS A 68 9.41 4.75 -13.60
C HIS A 68 10.94 4.75 -13.55
N ASP A 69 11.53 4.79 -12.35
CA ASP A 69 12.99 4.94 -12.18
C ASP A 69 13.70 3.57 -12.10
N TYR A 70 13.02 2.53 -11.59
CA TYR A 70 13.60 1.20 -11.40
C TYR A 70 13.03 0.12 -12.33
N GLY A 71 12.08 0.48 -13.20
CA GLY A 71 11.55 -0.41 -14.24
C GLY A 71 10.73 -1.60 -13.73
N PHE A 72 10.21 -1.53 -12.50
CA PHE A 72 9.39 -2.61 -11.95
C PHE A 72 8.03 -2.63 -12.63
N SER A 73 7.54 -3.81 -13.01
CA SER A 73 6.17 -3.92 -13.52
C SER A 73 5.17 -3.61 -12.39
N PRO A 74 3.97 -3.09 -12.71
CA PRO A 74 2.93 -2.88 -11.71
C PRO A 74 2.61 -4.14 -10.89
N LYS A 75 2.63 -5.32 -11.55
CA LYS A 75 2.47 -6.62 -10.89
C LYS A 75 3.57 -6.89 -9.85
N MET A 76 4.83 -6.59 -10.18
CA MET A 76 5.95 -6.76 -9.25
C MET A 76 5.84 -5.83 -8.04
N VAL A 77 5.32 -4.62 -8.23
CA VAL A 77 5.06 -3.68 -7.12
C VAL A 77 3.96 -4.22 -6.19
N LEU A 78 2.89 -4.78 -6.76
CA LEU A 78 1.76 -5.35 -6.02
C LEU A 78 2.12 -6.62 -5.24
N GLU A 79 2.84 -7.55 -5.86
CA GLU A 79 2.99 -8.92 -5.36
C GLU A 79 4.42 -9.27 -4.94
N GLY A 80 5.43 -8.59 -5.49
CA GLY A 80 6.81 -9.05 -5.47
C GLY A 80 7.65 -8.60 -4.28
N ILE A 81 7.40 -7.38 -3.76
CA ILE A 81 8.38 -6.63 -2.96
C ILE A 81 7.91 -6.19 -1.58
N SER A 82 6.80 -6.74 -1.08
CA SER A 82 6.25 -6.50 0.26
C SER A 82 5.89 -5.06 0.61
N LEU A 83 5.93 -4.12 -0.35
CA LEU A 83 5.59 -2.71 -0.14
C LEU A 83 4.22 -2.54 0.52
N PHE A 84 3.19 -3.17 -0.04
CA PHE A 84 1.82 -3.03 0.45
C PHE A 84 1.59 -3.70 1.81
N LYS A 85 2.37 -4.75 2.13
CA LYS A 85 2.38 -5.37 3.45
C LYS A 85 2.90 -4.39 4.50
N ASP A 86 4.14 -3.92 4.30
CA ASP A 86 4.82 -3.01 5.23
C ASP A 86 4.01 -1.72 5.40
N PHE A 87 3.45 -1.21 4.31
CA PHE A 87 2.56 -0.05 4.34
C PHE A 87 1.29 -0.32 5.17
N SER A 88 0.62 -1.46 4.96
CA SER A 88 -0.60 -1.81 5.71
C SER A 88 -0.32 -1.94 7.21
N THR A 89 0.80 -2.56 7.58
CA THR A 89 1.26 -2.62 8.98
C THR A 89 1.50 -1.24 9.56
N ALA A 90 2.18 -0.35 8.83
CA ALA A 90 2.42 1.02 9.26
C ALA A 90 1.10 1.79 9.48
N ILE A 91 0.11 1.64 8.59
CA ILE A 91 -1.20 2.30 8.75
C ILE A 91 -1.98 1.72 9.95
N ALA A 92 -1.89 0.41 10.20
CA ALA A 92 -2.50 -0.22 11.37
C ALA A 92 -1.93 0.33 12.69
N ASP A 93 -0.65 0.68 12.70
CA ASP A 93 0.10 1.31 13.80
C ASP A 93 0.16 2.85 13.70
N ARG A 94 -0.85 3.50 13.10
CA ARG A 94 -0.83 4.96 12.91
C ARG A 94 -0.53 5.72 14.21
N GLY A 95 0.55 6.50 14.20
CA GLY A 95 1.06 7.27 15.35
C GLY A 95 2.12 6.54 16.18
N GLY A 96 2.26 5.22 16.02
CA GLY A 96 3.28 4.38 16.64
C GLY A 96 4.62 4.42 15.92
N GLU A 97 5.57 3.61 16.41
CA GLU A 97 6.94 3.54 15.89
C GLU A 97 7.01 2.98 14.48
N THR A 98 6.18 1.99 14.14
CA THR A 98 6.17 1.37 12.81
C THR A 98 5.72 2.39 11.77
N TRP A 99 4.70 3.18 12.10
CA TRP A 99 4.25 4.28 11.24
C TRP A 99 5.35 5.33 11.09
N LYS A 100 5.94 5.81 12.19
CA LYS A 100 7.01 6.81 12.14
C LYS A 100 8.20 6.33 11.30
N GLY A 101 8.66 5.09 11.51
CA GLY A 101 9.76 4.50 10.77
C GLY A 101 9.45 4.30 9.29
N PHE A 102 8.22 3.91 8.96
CA PHE A 102 7.80 3.80 7.56
C PHE A 102 7.85 5.16 6.84
N PHE A 103 7.39 6.24 7.48
CA PHE A 103 7.37 7.58 6.88
C PHE A 103 8.61 8.44 7.18
N ALA A 104 9.66 7.87 7.77
CA ALA A 104 10.86 8.62 8.19
C ALA A 104 11.73 9.13 7.03
N GLU A 105 11.73 8.42 5.90
CA GLU A 105 12.53 8.76 4.71
C GLU A 105 11.64 9.27 3.57
N THR A 106 12.27 9.88 2.56
CA THR A 106 11.54 10.34 1.37
C THR A 106 10.96 9.14 0.59
N ALA A 107 9.90 9.38 -0.18
CA ALA A 107 9.32 8.32 -1.02
C ALA A 107 10.34 7.76 -2.04
N LYS A 108 11.28 8.59 -2.50
CA LYS A 108 12.34 8.20 -3.43
C LYS A 108 13.36 7.25 -2.77
N ASP A 109 13.80 7.58 -1.56
CA ASP A 109 14.74 6.73 -0.81
C ASP A 109 14.08 5.41 -0.41
N LYS A 110 12.81 5.46 0.02
CA LYS A 110 12.02 4.25 0.29
C LYS A 110 11.90 3.37 -0.95
N ALA A 111 11.60 3.96 -2.12
CA ALA A 111 11.55 3.22 -3.39
C ALA A 111 12.89 2.55 -3.72
N ARG A 112 14.02 3.24 -3.50
CA ARG A 112 15.36 2.64 -3.66
C ARG A 112 15.54 1.41 -2.77
N THR A 113 15.15 1.50 -1.50
CA THR A 113 15.23 0.39 -0.55
C THR A 113 14.44 -0.82 -1.04
N TYR A 114 13.21 -0.62 -1.53
CA TYR A 114 12.41 -1.69 -2.11
C TYR A 114 12.97 -2.24 -3.41
N ALA A 115 13.53 -1.40 -4.29
CA ALA A 115 14.16 -1.84 -5.53
C ALA A 115 15.34 -2.78 -5.26
N VAL A 116 16.21 -2.43 -4.31
CA VAL A 116 17.35 -3.27 -3.89
C VAL A 116 16.87 -4.61 -3.34
N ARG A 117 15.82 -4.60 -2.49
CA ARG A 117 15.22 -5.83 -1.93
C ARG A 117 14.62 -6.71 -3.05
N GLY A 118 13.90 -6.11 -3.99
CA GLY A 118 13.29 -6.80 -5.12
C GLY A 118 14.31 -7.48 -6.03
N ILE A 119 15.39 -6.79 -6.39
CA ILE A 119 16.48 -7.33 -7.23
C ILE A 119 17.15 -8.53 -6.55
N ARG A 120 17.41 -8.45 -5.23
CA ARG A 120 18.02 -9.57 -4.48
C ARG A 120 17.12 -10.81 -4.47
N LYS A 121 15.80 -10.62 -4.35
CA LYS A 121 14.82 -11.71 -4.35
C LYS A 121 14.74 -12.40 -5.72
N ASP A 122 14.76 -11.64 -6.81
CA ASP A 122 14.77 -12.18 -8.18
C ASP A 122 16.04 -12.99 -8.48
N LYS A 123 17.21 -12.50 -8.04
CA LYS A 123 18.47 -13.27 -8.17
C LYS A 123 18.43 -14.59 -7.40
N LYS A 124 17.90 -14.59 -6.18
CA LYS A 124 17.78 -15.81 -5.36
C LYS A 124 16.78 -16.81 -5.94
N ALA A 125 15.74 -16.36 -6.63
CA ALA A 125 14.76 -17.24 -7.27
C ALA A 125 15.27 -17.91 -8.55
N LYS A 126 16.36 -17.41 -9.13
CA LYS A 126 16.98 -17.92 -10.37
C LYS A 126 18.21 -18.81 -10.13
N THR A 127 18.60 -19.02 -8.87
CA THR A 127 19.71 -19.90 -8.44
C THR A 127 19.15 -21.13 -7.78
#